data_AF-A0A925IBK2-F1
#
_entry.id   AF-A0A925IBK2-F1
#
_cell.length_a   1.000
_cell.length_b   1.000
_cell.length_c   1.000
_cell.angle_alpha   90.00
_cell.angle_beta   90.00
_cell.angle_gamma   90.00
#
_symmetry.space_group_name_H-M   'P 1'
#
loop_
_entity.id
_entity.type
_entity.pdbx_description
1 polymer ?
#
loop_
_entity_poly.entity_id
_entity_poly.type
_entity_poly.pdbx_seq_one_letter_code
_entity_poly.pdbx_strand_id
1 'polypeptide(L)'
;MKKYSAFLLLLLVVFSCKKYPEGPTLSLSSKKERMANSWVLIKAIESGVDKTGDYQTAFKDFNLVIDKEGTYSMSYVAFGIANYSETGSWFFNGNKEKVTFDPSSNGNDNSTDNILRLKQKELWLLDEDFNGKILEMHLAPK
;
A
#
# COMPACT_ATOMS: atom_id res chain seq x y z
N MET A 1 -16.27 -27.23 54.90
CA MET A 1 -15.53 -27.54 53.66
C MET A 1 -15.92 -26.53 52.58
N LYS A 2 -14.90 -25.85 52.04
CA LYS A 2 -14.77 -25.22 50.72
C LYS A 2 -15.85 -24.24 50.21
N LYS A 3 -15.48 -22.95 50.33
CA LYS A 3 -16.02 -21.80 49.59
C LYS A 3 -15.50 -21.86 48.14
N TYR A 4 -16.37 -21.72 47.15
CA TYR A 4 -15.96 -21.45 45.77
C TYR A 4 -16.78 -20.28 45.24
N SER A 5 -16.17 -19.09 45.31
CA SER A 5 -16.66 -17.87 44.67
C SER A 5 -16.38 -18.01 43.17
N ALA A 6 -17.43 -18.15 42.36
CA ALA A 6 -17.31 -18.24 40.91
C ALA A 6 -17.11 -16.84 40.32
N PHE A 7 -15.86 -16.46 40.10
CA PHE A 7 -15.51 -15.24 39.36
C PHE A 7 -15.67 -15.52 37.87
N LEU A 8 -16.81 -15.12 37.31
CA LEU A 8 -17.12 -15.24 35.88
C LEU A 8 -16.27 -14.21 35.12
N LEU A 9 -15.12 -14.67 34.58
CA LEU A 9 -14.23 -13.86 33.77
C LEU A 9 -14.87 -13.65 32.39
N LEU A 10 -15.49 -12.48 32.19
CA LEU A 10 -16.08 -12.06 30.92
C LEU A 10 -14.95 -11.79 29.91
N LEU A 11 -14.69 -12.75 29.03
CA LEU A 11 -13.78 -12.61 27.88
C LEU A 11 -14.40 -11.63 26.87
N LEU A 12 -14.06 -10.34 27.00
CA LEU A 12 -14.30 -9.33 25.97
C LEU A 12 -13.44 -9.64 24.75
N VAL A 13 -13.99 -10.38 23.80
CA VAL A 13 -13.40 -10.54 22.46
C VAL A 13 -13.60 -9.21 21.72
N VAL A 14 -12.66 -8.29 21.89
CA VAL A 14 -12.58 -7.08 21.06
C VAL A 14 -12.19 -7.51 19.64
N PHE A 15 -13.19 -7.67 18.76
CA PHE A 15 -12.95 -7.63 17.31
C PHE A 15 -12.47 -6.22 16.97
N SER A 16 -11.16 -6.01 17.07
CA SER A 16 -10.52 -4.79 16.58
C SER A 16 -10.73 -4.77 15.06
N CYS A 17 -11.68 -3.97 14.58
CA CYS A 17 -11.75 -3.57 13.19
C CYS A 17 -10.44 -2.84 12.87
N LYS A 18 -9.45 -3.57 12.34
CA LYS A 18 -8.21 -2.98 11.87
C LYS A 18 -8.55 -2.08 10.70
N LYS A 19 -8.07 -0.84 10.73
CA LYS A 19 -8.30 0.14 9.66
C LYS A 19 -7.70 -0.31 8.32
N TYR A 20 -6.58 -1.01 8.38
CA TYR A 20 -5.98 -1.69 7.23
C TYR A 20 -6.10 -3.19 7.50
N PRO A 21 -6.62 -4.00 6.55
CA PRO A 21 -6.82 -5.43 6.77
C PRO A 21 -5.58 -6.13 7.34
N GLU A 22 -4.40 -5.76 6.80
CA GLU A 22 -3.11 -6.33 7.15
C GLU A 22 -2.22 -5.35 7.93
N GLY A 23 -2.78 -4.29 8.51
CA GLY A 23 -2.04 -3.26 9.23
C GLY A 23 -1.67 -3.58 10.69
N PRO A 24 -0.72 -2.83 11.27
CA PRO A 24 -0.48 -2.86 12.71
C PRO A 24 -1.68 -2.29 13.47
N THR A 25 -1.93 -2.79 14.68
CA THR A 25 -3.03 -2.35 15.55
C THR A 25 -2.79 -0.95 16.15
N LEU A 26 -1.52 -0.59 16.40
CA LEU A 26 -1.07 0.71 16.90
C LEU A 26 0.23 1.10 16.19
N SER A 27 0.37 2.38 15.85
CA SER A 27 1.57 2.96 15.24
C SER A 27 1.79 4.35 15.83
N LEU A 28 3.02 4.65 16.27
CA LEU A 28 3.37 5.95 16.86
C LEU A 28 3.58 7.04 15.81
N SER A 29 4.04 6.66 14.61
CA SER A 29 4.22 7.57 13.48
C SER A 29 2.92 7.79 12.71
N SER A 30 2.75 8.99 12.14
CA SER A 30 1.56 9.33 11.37
C SER A 30 1.45 8.50 10.08
N LYS A 31 0.24 8.41 9.49
CA LYS A 31 0.06 7.72 8.20
C LYS A 31 0.85 8.40 7.08
N LYS A 32 0.94 9.73 7.11
CA LYS A 32 1.70 10.52 6.12
C LYS A 32 3.19 10.21 6.23
N GLU A 33 3.73 10.19 7.45
CA GLU A 33 5.13 9.79 7.71
C GLU A 33 5.45 8.37 7.24
N ARG A 34 4.51 7.42 7.42
CA ARG A 34 4.74 6.04 6.98
C ARG A 34 4.62 5.86 5.47
N MET A 35 3.87 6.73 4.78
CA MET A 35 3.75 6.71 3.32
C MET A 35 4.97 7.36 2.67
N ALA A 36 5.51 8.40 3.29
CA ALA A 36 6.68 9.12 2.80
C ALA A 36 7.94 8.24 2.87
N ASN A 37 8.36 7.71 1.73
CA ASN A 37 9.54 6.88 1.57
C ASN A 37 9.95 6.78 0.08
N SER A 38 11.09 6.15 -0.18
CA SER A 38 11.42 5.60 -1.50
C SER A 38 11.10 4.13 -1.51
N TRP A 39 10.17 3.71 -2.36
CA TRP A 39 9.60 2.37 -2.40
C TRP A 39 10.05 1.61 -3.65
N VAL A 40 10.39 0.33 -3.47
CA VAL A 40 10.70 -0.62 -4.54
C VAL A 40 9.73 -1.80 -4.52
N LEU A 41 9.46 -2.38 -5.69
CA LEU A 41 8.56 -3.52 -5.84
C LEU A 41 9.24 -4.83 -5.39
N ILE A 42 8.69 -5.47 -4.35
CA ILE A 42 9.20 -6.74 -3.83
C ILE A 42 8.25 -7.92 -4.06
N LYS A 43 6.96 -7.65 -4.30
CA LYS A 43 5.97 -8.68 -4.63
C LYS A 43 4.85 -8.11 -5.49
N ALA A 44 4.39 -8.90 -6.46
CA ALA A 44 3.17 -8.62 -7.22
C ALA A 44 2.31 -9.88 -7.30
N ILE A 45 1.05 -9.77 -6.89
CA ILE A 45 0.06 -10.85 -6.95
C ILE A 45 -1.05 -10.38 -7.87
N GLU A 46 -1.23 -11.06 -9.00
CA GLU A 46 -2.25 -10.74 -9.98
C GLU A 46 -3.36 -11.80 -9.90
N SER A 47 -4.57 -11.38 -9.50
CA SER A 47 -5.74 -12.26 -9.36
C SER A 47 -5.44 -13.53 -8.54
N GLY A 48 -4.66 -13.38 -7.46
CA GLY A 48 -4.27 -14.46 -6.55
C GLY A 48 -3.05 -15.28 -7.00
N VAL A 49 -2.47 -15.00 -8.17
CA VAL A 49 -1.28 -15.69 -8.69
C VAL A 49 -0.04 -14.82 -8.45
N ASP A 50 1.02 -15.39 -7.89
CA ASP A 50 2.29 -14.68 -7.74
C ASP A 50 2.92 -14.44 -9.12
N LYS A 51 3.03 -13.15 -9.48
CA LYS A 51 3.57 -12.65 -10.74
C LYS A 51 4.78 -11.74 -10.52
N THR A 52 5.43 -11.85 -9.37
CA THR A 52 6.52 -10.95 -8.97
C THR A 52 7.62 -10.85 -10.04
N GLY A 53 8.06 -11.97 -10.60
CA GLY A 53 9.09 -11.98 -11.65
C GLY A 53 8.65 -11.29 -12.96
N ASP A 54 7.39 -11.48 -13.37
CA ASP A 54 6.82 -10.85 -14.57
C ASP A 54 6.80 -9.32 -14.41
N TYR A 55 6.33 -8.83 -13.25
CA TYR A 55 6.28 -7.40 -12.94
C TYR A 55 7.66 -6.78 -12.75
N GLN A 56 8.61 -7.46 -12.09
CA GLN A 56 9.99 -6.96 -11.98
C GLN A 56 10.70 -6.89 -13.34
N THR A 57 10.30 -7.73 -14.30
CA THR A 57 10.80 -7.66 -15.67
C THR A 57 10.14 -6.53 -16.45
N ALA A 58 8.81 -6.39 -16.34
CA ALA A 58 8.05 -5.36 -17.03
C ALA A 58 8.33 -3.94 -16.51
N PHE A 59 8.53 -3.80 -15.21
CA PHE A 59 8.81 -2.54 -14.51
C PHE A 59 10.20 -2.58 -13.88
N LYS A 60 11.22 -2.85 -14.71
CA LYS A 60 12.60 -2.99 -14.23
C LYS A 60 13.06 -1.72 -13.50
N ASP A 61 13.75 -1.90 -12.38
CA ASP A 61 14.26 -0.81 -11.53
C ASP A 61 13.14 0.15 -11.04
N PHE A 62 11.91 -0.38 -10.85
CA PHE A 62 10.78 0.37 -10.30
C PHE A 62 11.15 1.09 -9.01
N ASN A 63 10.88 2.39 -8.99
CA ASN A 63 11.14 3.27 -7.86
C ASN A 63 10.03 4.31 -7.74
N LEU A 64 9.35 4.31 -6.59
CA LEU A 64 8.30 5.27 -6.24
C LEU A 64 8.76 6.08 -5.04
N VAL A 65 9.03 7.38 -5.23
CA VAL A 65 9.42 8.30 -4.16
C VAL A 65 8.21 9.12 -3.77
N ILE A 66 7.81 9.04 -2.51
CA ILE A 66 6.70 9.81 -1.97
C ILE A 66 7.23 10.76 -0.92
N ASP A 67 6.98 12.06 -1.12
CA ASP A 67 7.34 13.08 -0.15
C ASP A 67 6.19 13.36 0.83
N LYS A 68 6.56 13.73 2.05
CA LYS A 68 5.60 14.06 3.12
C LYS A 68 4.83 15.35 2.87
N GLU A 69 5.20 16.19 1.92
CA GLU A 69 4.50 17.44 1.60
C GLU A 69 3.42 17.25 0.53
N GLY A 70 3.26 16.04 -0.03
CA GLY A 70 2.15 15.70 -0.90
C GLY A 70 2.51 15.54 -2.38
N THR A 71 3.81 15.43 -2.69
CA THR A 71 4.29 15.14 -4.05
C THR A 71 4.87 13.75 -4.16
N TYR A 72 4.92 13.21 -5.37
CA TYR A 72 5.58 11.94 -5.65
C TYR A 72 6.34 11.99 -6.99
N SER A 73 7.25 11.04 -7.16
CA SER A 73 7.83 10.68 -8.45
C SER A 73 7.86 9.15 -8.60
N MET A 74 7.65 8.68 -9.82
CA MET A 74 7.72 7.27 -10.16
C MET A 74 8.60 7.09 -11.39
N SER A 75 9.43 6.04 -11.39
CA SER A 75 10.28 5.71 -12.54
C SER A 75 10.50 4.21 -12.67
N TYR A 76 10.63 3.72 -13.90
CA TYR A 76 11.04 2.36 -14.22
C TYR A 76 11.54 2.27 -15.67
N VAL A 77 12.16 1.14 -16.02
CA VAL A 77 12.52 0.79 -17.39
C VAL A 77 11.55 -0.26 -17.92
N ALA A 78 10.61 0.17 -18.76
CA ALA A 78 9.57 -0.65 -19.35
C ALA A 78 10.19 -1.80 -20.17
N PHE A 79 9.99 -3.04 -19.72
CA PHE A 79 10.56 -4.26 -20.30
C PHE A 79 12.09 -4.20 -20.48
N GLY A 80 12.78 -3.34 -19.72
CA GLY A 80 14.22 -3.08 -19.90
C GLY A 80 14.60 -2.32 -21.17
N ILE A 81 13.63 -1.72 -21.88
CA ILE A 81 13.84 -1.10 -23.20
C ILE A 81 13.60 0.41 -23.17
N ALA A 82 12.53 0.87 -22.52
CA ALA A 82 12.12 2.27 -22.55
C ALA A 82 12.06 2.87 -21.15
N ASN A 83 12.67 4.03 -20.94
CA ASN A 83 12.56 4.74 -19.67
C ASN A 83 11.18 5.36 -19.55
N TYR A 84 10.53 5.13 -18.42
CA TYR A 84 9.32 5.82 -18.02
C TYR A 84 9.59 6.59 -16.73
N SER A 85 9.06 7.80 -16.65
CA SER A 85 9.06 8.59 -15.43
C SER A 85 7.86 9.51 -15.40
N GLU A 86 7.28 9.68 -14.21
CA GLU A 86 6.28 10.69 -13.96
C GLU A 86 6.48 11.35 -12.59
N THR A 87 5.83 12.50 -12.42
CA THR A 87 5.75 13.23 -11.16
C THR A 87 4.33 13.74 -10.97
N GLY A 88 3.91 13.89 -9.73
CA GLY A 88 2.57 14.38 -9.45
C GLY A 88 2.34 14.70 -7.99
N SER A 89 1.07 14.86 -7.65
CA SER A 89 0.60 14.99 -6.27
C SER A 89 0.04 13.67 -5.78
N TRP A 90 0.02 13.46 -4.47
CA TRP A 90 -0.66 12.32 -3.87
C TRP A 90 -1.47 12.76 -2.66
N PHE A 91 -2.57 12.05 -2.41
CA PHE A 91 -3.39 12.30 -1.24
C PHE A 91 -4.13 11.04 -0.79
N PHE A 92 -4.47 11.01 0.50
CA PHE A 92 -5.38 10.01 1.02
C PHE A 92 -6.82 10.43 0.73
N ASN A 93 -7.70 9.44 0.54
CA ASN A 93 -9.13 9.69 0.65
C ASN A 93 -9.51 10.08 2.10
N GLY A 94 -10.76 10.53 2.31
CA GLY A 94 -11.20 11.08 3.61
C GLY A 94 -10.97 10.15 4.81
N ASN A 95 -11.17 8.84 4.63
CA ASN A 95 -10.91 7.85 5.67
C ASN A 95 -9.47 7.30 5.65
N LYS A 96 -8.62 7.65 4.68
CA LYS A 96 -7.21 7.20 4.56
C LYS A 96 -7.05 5.69 4.38
N GLU A 97 -8.03 5.06 3.75
CA GLU A 97 -8.00 3.65 3.32
C GLU A 97 -7.56 3.52 1.87
N LYS A 98 -7.63 4.61 1.10
CA LYS A 98 -7.12 4.68 -0.26
C LYS A 98 -6.10 5.79 -0.41
N VAL A 99 -5.16 5.59 -1.32
CA VAL A 99 -4.22 6.61 -1.78
C VAL A 99 -4.51 6.88 -3.25
N THR A 100 -4.53 8.16 -3.63
CA THR A 100 -4.64 8.59 -5.02
C THR A 100 -3.33 9.24 -5.43
N PHE A 101 -2.82 8.85 -6.59
CA PHE A 101 -1.73 9.52 -7.29
C PHE A 101 -2.33 10.31 -8.45
N ASP A 102 -1.98 11.59 -8.52
CA ASP A 102 -2.51 12.59 -9.45
C ASP A 102 -1.34 13.14 -10.29
N PRO A 103 -1.06 12.54 -11.47
CA PRO A 103 0.07 12.92 -12.31
C PRO A 103 -0.04 14.35 -12.82
N SER A 104 1.07 15.09 -12.84
CA SER A 104 1.06 16.48 -13.34
C SER A 104 1.01 16.62 -14.87
N SER A 105 1.27 15.54 -15.62
CA SER A 105 1.25 15.57 -17.08
C SER A 105 -0.18 15.44 -17.62
N ASN A 106 -0.57 16.38 -18.49
CA ASN A 106 -1.85 16.33 -19.21
C ASN A 106 -1.96 15.01 -20.00
N GLY A 107 -2.88 14.13 -19.60
CA GLY A 107 -3.21 12.90 -20.31
C GLY A 107 -3.05 11.60 -19.53
N ASN A 108 -2.46 11.62 -18.33
CA ASN A 108 -2.50 10.47 -17.43
C ASN A 108 -3.69 10.61 -16.48
N ASP A 109 -4.48 9.54 -16.34
CA ASP A 109 -5.56 9.49 -15.36
C ASP A 109 -5.02 9.25 -13.96
N ASN A 110 -5.74 9.75 -12.95
CA ASN A 110 -5.43 9.48 -11.56
C ASN A 110 -5.56 7.99 -11.27
N SER A 111 -4.57 7.42 -10.57
CA SER A 111 -4.67 6.06 -10.02
C SER A 111 -5.11 6.13 -8.56
N THR A 112 -5.98 5.22 -8.12
CA THR A 112 -6.45 5.16 -6.74
C THR A 112 -6.40 3.73 -6.22
N ASP A 113 -5.47 3.48 -5.32
CA ASP A 113 -5.21 2.16 -4.74
C ASP A 113 -5.82 2.04 -3.35
N ASN A 114 -6.34 0.85 -3.03
CA ASN A 114 -6.66 0.50 -1.65
C ASN A 114 -5.38 0.17 -0.88
N ILE A 115 -5.28 0.63 0.36
CA ILE A 115 -4.13 0.38 1.22
C ILE A 115 -4.43 -0.85 2.07
N LEU A 116 -3.76 -1.97 1.78
CA LEU A 116 -3.90 -3.20 2.57
C LEU A 116 -3.03 -3.18 3.83
N ARG A 117 -1.85 -2.58 3.73
CA ARG A 117 -0.89 -2.44 4.82
C ARG A 117 -0.07 -1.17 4.65
N LEU A 118 0.08 -0.43 5.74
CA LEU A 118 0.95 0.74 5.81
C LEU A 118 1.75 0.70 7.10
N LYS A 119 3.04 0.40 6.99
CA LYS A 119 4.07 0.50 8.03
C LYS A 119 5.27 1.24 7.47
N GLN A 120 6.21 1.62 8.34
CA GLN A 120 7.43 2.33 7.92
C GLN A 120 8.32 1.51 6.95
N LYS A 121 8.19 0.18 6.96
CA LYS A 121 8.96 -0.74 6.11
C LYS A 121 8.12 -1.60 5.17
N GLU A 122 6.81 -1.40 5.13
CA GLU A 122 5.89 -2.23 4.37
C GLU A 122 4.74 -1.37 3.87
N LEU A 123 4.60 -1.27 2.55
CA LEU A 123 3.46 -0.64 1.90
C LEU A 123 2.83 -1.64 0.95
N TRP A 124 1.58 -2.03 1.20
CA TRP A 124 0.83 -2.95 0.34
C TRP A 124 -0.37 -2.22 -0.25
N LEU A 125 -0.44 -2.24 -1.57
CA LEU A 125 -1.45 -1.56 -2.38
C LEU A 125 -2.25 -2.58 -3.17
N LEU A 126 -3.53 -2.31 -3.37
CA LEU A 126 -4.44 -3.14 -4.15
C LEU A 126 -5.17 -2.25 -5.16
N ASP A 127 -4.88 -2.49 -6.43
CA ASP A 127 -5.57 -1.92 -7.58
C ASP A 127 -6.56 -2.94 -8.15
N GLU A 128 -7.68 -2.45 -8.66
CA GLU A 128 -8.70 -3.25 -9.33
C GLU A 128 -9.07 -2.53 -10.63
N ASP A 129 -8.75 -3.16 -11.76
CA ASP A 129 -9.05 -2.58 -13.07
C ASP A 129 -10.55 -2.68 -13.40
N PHE A 130 -10.97 -2.03 -14.49
CA PHE A 130 -12.37 -2.02 -14.93
C PHE A 130 -12.92 -3.40 -15.32
N ASN A 131 -12.06 -4.41 -15.51
CA ASN A 131 -12.45 -5.79 -15.79
C ASN A 131 -12.52 -6.65 -14.51
N GLY A 132 -12.32 -6.05 -13.33
CA GLY A 132 -12.25 -6.75 -12.05
C GLY A 132 -10.95 -7.53 -11.87
N LYS A 133 -9.92 -7.24 -12.66
CA LYS A 133 -8.60 -7.82 -12.47
C LYS A 133 -7.95 -7.12 -11.30
N ILE A 134 -7.54 -7.92 -10.32
CA ILE A 134 -6.97 -7.43 -9.08
C ILE A 134 -5.44 -7.53 -9.16
N LEU A 135 -4.75 -6.45 -8.80
CA LEU A 135 -3.31 -6.41 -8.61
C LEU A 135 -2.98 -5.97 -7.19
N GLU A 136 -2.33 -6.86 -6.44
CA GLU A 136 -1.76 -6.55 -5.14
C GLU A 136 -0.25 -6.36 -5.25
N MET A 137 0.26 -5.20 -4.88
CA MET A 137 1.68 -4.86 -4.88
C MET A 137 2.20 -4.71 -3.46
N HIS A 138 3.30 -5.39 -3.14
CA HIS A 138 4.04 -5.16 -1.90
C HIS A 138 5.32 -4.41 -2.19
N LEU A 139 5.49 -3.31 -1.47
CA LEU A 139 6.61 -2.40 -1.59
C LEU A 139 7.41 -2.36 -0.28
N ALA A 140 8.73 -2.26 -0.44
CA ALA A 140 9.67 -2.07 0.66
C ALA A 140 10.50 -0.79 0.44
N PRO A 141 11.05 -0.19 1.50
CA PRO A 141 11.99 0.92 1.36
C PRO A 141 13.20 0.50 0.52
N LYS A 142 13.66 1.39 -0.35
CA LYS A 142 14.89 1.24 -1.14
C LYS A 142 16.15 1.25 -0.26
#